data_AF-A0A5B7D5H2-F1
#
_entry.id   AF-A0A5B7D5H2-F1
#
_cell.length_a   1.000
_cell.length_b   1.000
_cell.length_c   1.000
_cell.angle_alpha   90.00
_cell.angle_beta   90.00
_cell.angle_gamma   90.00
#
_symmetry.space_group_name_H-M   'P 1'
#
loop_
_entity.id
_entity.type
_entity.pdbx_description
1 polymer ?
#
loop_
_entity_poly.entity_id
_entity_poly.type
_entity_poly.pdbx_seq_one_letter_code
_entity_poly.pdbx_strand_id
1 'polypeptide(L)'
;MLREGVGKTAEELCHTGSKEDCSDDYRGSEYVGVMILLFLSQFFVGISISLFYSIGVSYLDDNINKKTYPLYYTLTILLRILGPVLGFMLGARMLSYWIDPSKEPNISKKDPRWLGAWWLDDQPFRKLTDHAGTPQNA
;
A
#
# COMPACT_ATOMS: atom_id res chain seq x y z
N MET A 1 -12.65 9.70 64.37
CA MET A 1 -11.23 9.30 64.26
C MET A 1 -11.23 7.99 63.48
N LEU A 2 -10.71 7.81 62.27
CA LEU A 2 -9.94 8.60 61.32
C LEU A 2 -10.53 8.40 59.91
N ARG A 3 -10.44 9.46 59.10
CA ARG A 3 -10.96 9.60 57.74
C ARG A 3 -9.78 10.04 56.88
N GLU A 4 -9.19 9.17 56.05
CA GLU A 4 -8.31 9.47 54.90
C GLU A 4 -8.25 8.18 54.04
N GLY A 5 -8.35 8.12 52.71
CA GLY A 5 -8.42 9.10 51.65
C GLY A 5 -8.24 8.36 50.31
N VAL A 6 -9.27 7.67 49.81
CA VAL A 6 -9.29 7.14 48.42
C VAL A 6 -9.80 8.25 47.53
N GLY A 7 -8.94 9.22 47.29
CA GLY A 7 -9.10 10.25 46.28
C GLY A 7 -7.90 10.16 45.35
N LYS A 8 -8.13 9.67 44.13
CA LYS A 8 -7.55 10.18 42.89
C LYS A 8 -8.10 9.36 41.71
N THR A 9 -9.10 10.00 41.11
CA THR A 9 -9.72 9.81 39.80
C THR A 9 -8.67 9.65 38.70
N ALA A 10 -9.12 9.20 37.53
CA ALA A 10 -8.39 8.84 36.30
C ALA A 10 -7.48 9.92 35.65
N GLU A 11 -6.78 10.74 36.44
CA GLU A 11 -5.93 11.87 36.01
C GLU A 11 -4.43 11.66 36.29
N GLU A 12 -3.95 10.44 36.54
CA GLU A 12 -2.50 10.15 36.68
C GLU A 12 -1.88 9.45 35.44
N LEU A 13 -2.53 9.54 34.28
CA LEU A 13 -1.96 9.08 32.99
C LEU A 13 -1.62 10.20 32.01
N CYS A 14 -1.75 11.47 32.41
CA CYS A 14 -1.26 12.58 31.59
C CYS A 14 0.14 12.96 32.06
N HIS A 15 1.11 12.62 31.22
CA HIS A 15 2.52 12.97 31.31
C HIS A 15 2.72 14.45 31.68
N THR A 16 3.36 14.67 32.81
CA THR A 16 3.88 15.97 33.24
C THR A 16 5.02 16.40 32.31
N GLY A 17 4.88 17.56 31.67
CA GLY A 17 6.02 18.40 31.31
C GLY A 17 6.79 18.05 30.03
N SER A 18 6.12 18.02 28.89
CA SER A 18 6.72 18.57 27.67
C SER A 18 5.68 19.48 27.04
N LYS A 19 6.06 20.73 26.72
CA LYS A 19 5.35 21.45 25.66
C LYS A 19 5.70 20.67 24.38
N GLU A 20 4.94 19.61 24.11
CA GLU A 20 4.81 19.12 22.75
C GLU A 20 4.11 20.25 22.01
N ASP A 21 4.91 21.00 21.29
CA ASP A 21 4.41 21.93 20.29
C ASP A 21 3.68 21.04 19.27
N CYS A 22 2.35 20.97 19.38
CA CYS A 22 1.48 20.33 18.39
C CYS A 22 1.46 21.17 17.12
N SER A 23 2.63 21.40 16.53
CA SER A 23 2.75 21.96 15.20
C SER A 23 2.46 20.84 14.21
N ASP A 24 1.17 20.70 13.89
CA ASP A 24 0.62 19.86 12.82
C ASP A 24 1.09 20.27 11.40
N ASP A 25 2.02 21.22 11.29
CA ASP A 25 2.45 21.82 10.03
C ASP A 25 3.37 20.90 9.21
N TYR A 26 4.14 20.02 9.88
CA TYR A 26 5.00 19.04 9.18
C TYR A 26 4.20 17.90 8.55
N ARG A 27 3.08 17.49 9.16
CA ARG A 27 2.23 16.40 8.65
C ARG A 27 1.54 16.78 7.34
N GLY A 28 1.21 18.05 7.14
CA GLY A 28 0.57 18.53 5.91
C GLY A 28 1.43 18.34 4.66
N SER A 29 2.75 18.49 4.78
CA SER A 29 3.67 18.43 3.63
C SER A 29 3.87 17.03 3.05
N GLU A 30 3.84 15.98 3.88
CA GLU A 30 4.09 14.60 3.46
C GLU A 30 2.95 14.04 2.59
N TYR A 31 1.70 14.37 2.91
CA TYR A 31 0.54 13.90 2.12
C TYR A 31 0.46 14.56 0.74
N VAL A 32 0.94 15.80 0.59
CA VAL A 32 0.93 16.52 -0.69
C VAL A 32 1.79 15.78 -1.72
N GLY A 33 2.95 15.27 -1.32
CA GLY A 33 3.82 14.48 -2.21
C GLY A 33 3.12 13.20 -2.71
N VAL A 34 2.49 12.45 -1.81
CA VAL A 34 1.73 11.24 -2.15
C VAL A 34 0.56 11.56 -3.06
N MET A 35 -0.17 12.65 -2.80
CA MET A 35 -1.30 13.08 -3.63
C MET A 35 -0.88 13.44 -5.05
N ILE A 36 0.25 14.14 -5.23
CA ILE A 36 0.77 14.48 -6.55
C ILE A 36 1.17 13.20 -7.30
N LEU A 37 1.86 12.26 -6.64
CA LEU A 37 2.24 10.98 -7.26
C LEU A 37 1.02 10.16 -7.67
N LEU A 38 0.00 10.09 -6.80
CA LEU A 38 -1.26 9.42 -7.13
C LEU A 38 -1.97 10.11 -8.29
N PHE A 39 -2.05 11.43 -8.30
CA PHE A 39 -2.65 12.20 -9.40
C PHE A 39 -1.93 11.92 -10.72
N LEU A 40 -0.60 12.01 -10.74
CA LEU A 40 0.20 11.72 -11.94
C LEU A 40 -0.02 10.28 -12.40
N SER A 41 -0.01 9.31 -11.48
CA SER A 41 -0.24 7.90 -11.84
C SER A 41 -1.60 7.71 -12.52
N GLN A 42 -2.67 8.28 -11.95
CA GLN A 42 -4.01 8.17 -12.51
C GLN A 42 -4.17 8.95 -13.82
N PHE A 43 -3.47 10.07 -13.95
CA PHE A 43 -3.43 10.83 -15.18
C PHE A 43 -2.81 10.01 -16.32
N PHE A 44 -1.66 9.37 -16.10
CA PHE A 44 -1.05 8.49 -17.09
C PHE A 44 -1.90 7.26 -17.42
N VAL A 45 -2.57 6.68 -16.41
CA VAL A 45 -3.55 5.61 -16.62
C VAL A 45 -4.70 6.09 -17.53
N GLY A 46 -5.21 7.30 -17.31
CA GLY A 46 -6.24 7.90 -18.16
C GLY A 46 -5.80 8.07 -19.62
N ILE A 47 -4.57 8.56 -19.84
CA ILE A 47 -3.98 8.69 -21.19
C ILE A 47 -3.89 7.32 -21.86
N SER A 48 -3.37 6.32 -21.14
CA SER A 48 -3.18 4.97 -21.67
C SER A 48 -4.51 4.32 -22.09
N ILE A 49 -5.54 4.43 -21.25
CA ILE A 49 -6.87 3.88 -21.55
C ILE A 49 -7.48 4.57 -22.77
N SER A 50 -7.39 5.90 -22.84
CA SER A 50 -7.93 6.66 -23.97
C SER A 50 -7.23 6.27 -25.28
N LEU A 51 -5.89 6.22 -25.27
CA LEU A 51 -5.09 5.84 -26.45
C LEU A 51 -5.41 4.43 -26.93
N PHE A 52 -5.57 3.50 -25.99
CA PHE A 52 -5.94 2.11 -26.29
C PHE A 52 -7.27 2.03 -27.06
N TYR A 53 -8.29 2.79 -26.65
CA TYR A 53 -9.58 2.78 -27.34
C TYR A 53 -9.57 3.59 -28.64
N SER A 54 -8.92 4.76 -28.66
CA SER A 54 -8.91 5.63 -29.85
C SER A 54 -8.10 5.05 -31.00
N ILE A 55 -6.89 4.54 -30.73
CA ILE A 55 -5.98 4.06 -31.78
C ILE A 55 -5.91 2.55 -31.79
N GLY A 56 -5.82 1.90 -30.62
CA GLY A 56 -5.63 0.45 -30.54
C GLY A 56 -6.80 -0.33 -31.12
N VAL A 57 -8.03 -0.07 -30.66
CA VAL A 57 -9.22 -0.79 -31.12
C VAL A 57 -9.52 -0.48 -32.58
N SER A 58 -9.44 0.79 -33.00
CA SER A 58 -9.65 1.19 -34.40
C SER A 58 -8.65 0.53 -35.34
N TYR A 59 -7.37 0.50 -34.97
CA TYR A 59 -6.35 -0.19 -35.74
C TYR A 59 -6.63 -1.70 -35.84
N LEU A 60 -7.06 -2.32 -34.74
CA LEU A 60 -7.40 -3.74 -34.70
C LEU A 60 -8.58 -4.07 -35.63
N ASP A 61 -9.58 -3.20 -35.70
CA ASP A 61 -10.77 -3.39 -36.55
C ASP A 61 -10.41 -3.27 -38.04
N ASP A 62 -9.55 -2.32 -38.40
CA ASP A 62 -9.18 -2.05 -39.80
C ASP A 62 -8.16 -3.06 -40.37
N ASN A 63 -7.29 -3.65 -39.53
CA ASN A 63 -6.16 -4.45 -40.00
C ASN A 63 -6.36 -5.98 -39.85
N ILE A 64 -7.48 -6.42 -39.27
CA ILE A 64 -7.73 -7.85 -38.99
C ILE A 64 -9.01 -8.33 -39.68
N ASN A 65 -8.98 -9.55 -40.21
CA ASN A 65 -10.18 -10.19 -40.74
C ASN A 65 -11.29 -10.30 -39.68
N LYS A 66 -12.52 -9.91 -40.05
CA LYS A 66 -13.70 -9.92 -39.15
C LYS A 66 -13.99 -11.27 -38.49
N LYS A 67 -13.59 -12.37 -39.12
CA LYS A 67 -13.74 -13.75 -38.58
C LYS A 67 -12.81 -14.01 -37.38
N THR A 68 -11.65 -13.36 -37.33
CA THR A 68 -10.62 -13.57 -36.29
C THR A 68 -10.52 -12.43 -35.30
N TYR A 69 -11.00 -11.23 -35.63
CA TYR A 69 -11.12 -10.07 -34.74
C TYR A 69 -11.60 -10.41 -33.30
N PRO A 70 -12.71 -11.14 -33.10
CA PRO A 70 -13.20 -11.44 -31.75
C PRO A 70 -12.20 -12.25 -30.91
N LEU A 71 -11.36 -13.09 -31.53
CA LEU A 71 -10.34 -13.86 -30.82
C LEU A 71 -9.19 -12.95 -30.32
N TYR A 72 -8.76 -11.99 -31.13
CA TYR A 72 -7.74 -11.03 -30.71
C TYR A 72 -8.24 -10.09 -29.62
N TYR A 73 -9.47 -9.58 -29.78
CA TYR A 73 -10.07 -8.68 -28.80
C TYR A 73 -10.27 -9.35 -27.44
N THR A 74 -10.75 -10.60 -27.44
CA THR A 74 -10.90 -11.38 -26.20
C THR A 74 -9.56 -11.68 -25.54
N LEU A 75 -8.51 -11.98 -26.31
CA LEU A 75 -7.16 -12.15 -25.78
C LEU A 75 -6.65 -10.88 -25.07
N THR A 76 -6.87 -9.70 -25.66
CA THR A 76 -6.49 -8.43 -25.03
C THR A 76 -7.22 -8.19 -23.71
N ILE A 77 -8.52 -8.52 -23.64
CA ILE A 77 -9.29 -8.41 -22.40
C ILE A 77 -8.79 -9.41 -21.34
N LEU A 78 -8.46 -10.65 -21.73
CA LEU A 78 -7.90 -11.64 -20.81
C LEU A 78 -6.60 -11.14 -20.18
N LEU A 79 -5.69 -10.59 -21.00
CA LEU A 79 -4.45 -9.98 -20.50
C LEU A 79 -4.73 -8.83 -19.51
N ARG A 80 -5.77 -8.02 -19.77
CA ARG A 80 -6.17 -6.93 -18.87
C ARG A 80 -6.70 -7.44 -17.52
N ILE A 81 -7.40 -8.57 -17.51
CA ILE A 81 -7.95 -9.18 -16.28
C ILE A 81 -6.87 -9.93 -15.50
N LEU A 82 -5.87 -10.49 -16.17
CA LEU A 82 -4.77 -11.20 -15.52
C LEU A 82 -4.00 -10.33 -14.53
N GLY A 83 -3.83 -9.03 -14.80
CA GLY A 83 -3.17 -8.10 -13.88
C GLY A 83 -3.83 -8.06 -12.49
N PRO A 84 -5.11 -7.67 -12.39
CA PRO A 84 -5.86 -7.71 -11.13
C PRO A 84 -5.88 -9.08 -10.46
N VAL A 85 -6.06 -10.16 -11.23
CA VAL A 85 -6.08 -11.53 -10.67
C VAL A 85 -4.76 -11.87 -10.00
N LEU A 86 -3.63 -11.67 -10.70
CA LEU A 86 -2.31 -11.94 -10.15
C LEU A 86 -1.98 -11.02 -8.97
N GLY A 87 -2.39 -9.75 -9.03
CA GLY A 87 -2.24 -8.80 -7.93
C GLY A 87 -2.98 -9.25 -6.67
N PHE A 88 -4.25 -9.65 -6.79
CA PHE A 88 -5.02 -10.17 -5.66
C PHE A 88 -4.47 -11.50 -5.15
N MET A 89 -4.02 -12.40 -6.03
CA MET A 89 -3.39 -13.65 -5.62
C MET A 89 -2.10 -13.40 -4.81
N LEU A 90 -1.24 -12.50 -5.28
CA LEU A 90 -0.01 -12.13 -4.59
C LEU A 90 -0.30 -11.43 -3.25
N GLY A 91 -1.23 -10.47 -3.25
CA GLY A 91 -1.66 -9.78 -2.02
C GLY A 91 -2.23 -10.74 -0.99
N ALA A 92 -3.12 -11.65 -1.39
CA ALA A 92 -3.66 -12.68 -0.51
C ALA A 92 -2.55 -13.59 0.06
N ARG A 93 -1.54 -13.90 -0.75
CA ARG A 93 -0.39 -14.71 -0.31
C ARG A 93 0.50 -13.98 0.68
N MET A 94 0.69 -12.67 0.52
CA MET A 94 1.41 -11.80 1.46
C MET A 94 0.67 -11.70 2.79
N LEU A 95 -0.65 -11.47 2.76
CA LEU A 95 -1.47 -11.41 3.96
C LEU A 95 -1.55 -12.74 4.71
N SER A 96 -1.28 -13.86 4.02
CA SER A 96 -1.21 -15.20 4.63
C SER A 96 0.06 -15.45 5.46
N TYR A 97 1.05 -14.56 5.43
CA TYR A 97 2.24 -14.58 6.29
C TYR A 97 2.04 -13.68 7.51
N TRP A 98 2.65 -14.05 8.64
CA TRP A 98 2.56 -13.28 9.88
C TRP A 98 3.31 -11.95 9.75
N ILE A 99 2.78 -10.88 10.36
CA ILE A 99 3.32 -9.52 10.31
C ILE A 99 4.82 -9.44 10.65
N ASP A 100 5.30 -10.27 11.59
CA ASP A 100 6.71 -10.34 11.99
C ASP A 100 7.30 -11.73 11.64
N PRO A 101 8.02 -11.90 10.51
CA PRO A 101 8.56 -13.20 10.11
C PRO A 101 9.55 -13.81 11.12
N SER A 102 10.18 -12.96 11.94
CA SER A 102 11.21 -13.36 12.93
C SER A 102 10.64 -13.90 14.24
N LYS A 103 9.33 -13.85 14.46
CA LYS A 103 8.68 -14.34 15.68
C LYS A 103 7.71 -15.45 15.32
N GLU A 104 7.79 -16.58 16.02
CA GLU A 104 6.81 -17.66 15.87
C GLU A 104 5.50 -17.27 16.57
N PRO A 105 4.39 -17.11 15.82
CA PRO A 105 3.12 -16.73 16.43
C PRO A 105 2.50 -17.94 17.14
N ASN A 106 2.12 -17.78 18.40
CA ASN A 106 1.29 -18.75 19.13
C ASN A 106 -0.21 -18.58 18.81
N ILE A 107 -0.54 -18.03 17.65
CA ILE A 107 -1.91 -17.75 17.21
C ILE A 107 -2.16 -18.36 15.82
N SER A 108 -3.37 -18.88 15.62
CA SER A 108 -3.78 -19.48 14.36
C SER A 108 -4.15 -18.41 13.33
N LYS A 109 -3.97 -18.70 12.04
CA LYS A 109 -4.37 -17.82 10.92
C LYS A 109 -5.86 -17.46 10.89
N LYS A 110 -6.68 -18.18 11.65
CA LYS A 110 -8.13 -17.96 11.77
C LYS A 110 -8.50 -17.01 12.91
N ASP A 111 -7.53 -16.63 13.76
CA ASP A 111 -7.75 -15.70 14.86
C ASP A 111 -7.95 -14.29 14.28
N PRO A 112 -8.96 -13.51 14.72
CA PRO A 112 -9.17 -12.13 14.26
C PRO A 112 -7.98 -11.20 14.53
N ARG A 113 -7.04 -11.59 15.41
CA ARG A 113 -5.79 -10.86 15.66
C ARG A 113 -4.70 -11.15 14.62
N TRP A 114 -4.97 -12.01 13.63
CA TRP A 114 -4.03 -12.28 12.55
C TRP A 114 -3.83 -11.04 11.67
N LEU A 115 -2.65 -10.43 11.77
CA LEU A 115 -2.21 -9.37 10.87
C LEU A 115 -1.23 -9.96 9.84
N GLY A 116 -1.62 -9.86 8.59
CA GLY A 116 -0.81 -10.31 7.46
C GLY A 116 0.40 -9.40 7.22
N ALA A 117 1.45 -9.92 6.61
CA ALA A 117 2.64 -9.17 6.24
C ALA A 117 2.40 -8.29 4.98
N TRP A 118 1.50 -7.32 5.12
CA TRP A 118 1.06 -6.42 4.05
C TRP A 118 2.18 -5.52 3.51
N TRP A 119 3.21 -5.26 4.31
CA TRP A 119 4.34 -4.38 4.02
C TRP A 119 5.50 -5.06 3.26
N LEU A 120 5.39 -6.36 2.97
CA LEU A 120 6.46 -7.12 2.29
C LEU A 120 6.73 -6.61 0.87
N ASP A 121 5.83 -5.84 0.29
CA ASP A 121 6.01 -5.13 -0.97
C ASP A 121 7.15 -4.10 -0.91
N ASP A 122 7.35 -3.43 0.23
CA ASP A 122 8.29 -2.31 0.40
C ASP A 122 9.68 -2.73 0.96
N GLN A 123 9.86 -3.99 1.35
CA GLN A 123 11.14 -4.48 1.86
C GLN A 123 12.34 -4.38 0.93
N PRO A 124 12.22 -4.62 -0.39
CA PRO A 124 13.34 -4.46 -1.30
C PRO A 124 13.89 -3.03 -1.29
N PHE A 125 13.03 -2.03 -1.07
CA PHE A 125 13.41 -0.61 -1.09
C PHE A 125 14.08 -0.19 0.23
N ARG A 126 13.54 -0.61 1.38
CA ARG A 126 14.12 -0.32 2.71
C ARG A 126 15.53 -0.90 2.92
N LYS A 127 15.78 -2.10 2.39
CA LYS A 127 17.12 -2.74 2.46
C LYS A 127 18.20 -1.95 1.72
N LEU A 128 17.84 -1.17 0.70
CA LEU A 128 18.79 -0.39 -0.09
C LEU A 128 19.13 0.96 0.57
N THR A 129 18.18 1.55 1.30
CA THR A 129 18.43 2.79 2.05
C THR A 129 19.33 2.58 3.27
N ASP A 130 19.30 1.40 3.90
CA ASP A 130 20.15 1.06 5.05
C ASP A 130 21.65 0.99 4.67
N HIS A 131 21.97 0.62 3.43
CA HIS A 131 23.36 0.61 2.92
C HIS A 131 23.85 1.98 2.46
N ALA A 132 22.95 2.96 2.25
CA ALA A 132 23.32 4.32 1.83
C ALA A 132 23.58 5.25 3.03
N GLY A 133 23.35 4.80 4.26
CA GLY A 133 23.37 5.62 5.47
C GLY A 133 24.57 5.45 6.41
N THR A 134 25.58 4.63 6.11
CA THR A 134 26.80 4.57 6.95
C THR A 134 27.76 5.71 6.57
N PRO A 135 27.92 6.76 7.40
CA PRO A 135 29.06 7.66 7.27
C PRO A 135 30.34 6.84 7.53
N GLN A 136 31.21 6.77 6.52
CA GLN A 136 32.61 6.39 6.71
C GLN A 136 33.33 7.54 7.41
N ASN A 137 33.19 7.61 8.73
CA ASN A 137 34.05 8.47 9.56
C ASN A 137 35.02 7.54 10.30
N ALA A 138 36.16 7.28 9.66
CA ALA A 138 37.41 6.88 10.28
C ALA A 138 38.34 8.09 10.32
#